data_AF-A0A084AXD3-F1
#
_entry.id   AF-A0A084AXD3-F1
#
_cell.length_a   1.000
_cell.length_b   1.000
_cell.length_c   1.000
_cell.angle_alpha   90.00
_cell.angle_beta   90.00
_cell.angle_gamma   90.00
#
_symmetry.space_group_name_H-M   'P 1'
#
loop_
_entity.id
_entity.type
_entity.pdbx_description
1 polymer ?
#
loop_
_entity_poly.entity_id
_entity_poly.type
_entity_poly.pdbx_seq_one_letter_code
_entity_poly.pdbx_strand_id
1 'polypeptide(L)'
;MLLAQISTLSLSLLLGRGVVAYQRNSSTCVNHPALDGDIVNGHVEMIDDPLRNFDSIMIPVYNASAIEDWSHDAVSADGMTGLAFTSSRGSIGGVPGAQRLFISAVWPNGTRYMEMAFTDESSIDSCPEQTIGRWYNTTTDVEWKFEYSADYQDTLVTINSPTVSGTIKMQSLAPPLYPNGLEYPNPDGNTLFAPLLYWVENVPVGAVQANLSILGTSFILDGFGGRERNWLSLSWGDSSTSWDMMRGVVGPYRYIGWAHQSKIEGFQYSMVLLKEETVIFRTQRLQPFDKEPWGTITQTNDSSIHLTSPPDANVRLPESTFTGYTIEMVSPETEEHWKFDIGFTQTVYWFQAGRSTLIGGYTANVTGGLVGGCQYSGLSSGNLQETRSEGLM
;
A
#
# COMPACT_ATOMS: atom_id res chain seq x y z
N MET A 1 78.93 -18.60 4.54
CA MET A 1 78.66 -20.04 4.72
C MET A 1 77.74 -20.17 5.92
N LEU A 2 76.54 -20.75 5.74
CA LEU A 2 75.42 -20.94 6.69
C LEU A 2 74.75 -19.64 7.21
N LEU A 3 73.54 -19.28 6.78
CA LEU A 3 72.20 -19.82 7.14
C LEU A 3 71.85 -19.65 8.63
N ALA A 4 70.99 -18.67 8.90
CA ALA A 4 70.12 -18.64 10.09
C ALA A 4 68.68 -18.48 9.59
N GLN A 5 67.88 -19.51 9.87
CA GLN A 5 66.47 -19.63 9.54
C GLN A 5 65.64 -18.67 10.41
N ILE A 6 64.73 -17.93 9.80
CA ILE A 6 63.60 -17.28 10.49
C ILE A 6 62.35 -18.06 10.09
N SER A 7 61.73 -18.70 11.08
CA SER A 7 60.46 -19.39 10.98
C SER A 7 59.32 -18.38 10.93
N THR A 8 58.66 -18.25 9.78
CA THR A 8 57.38 -17.55 9.63
C THR A 8 56.24 -18.50 10.00
N LEU A 9 55.51 -18.19 11.08
CA LEU A 9 54.23 -18.81 11.41
C LEU A 9 53.17 -18.36 10.39
N SER A 10 52.57 -19.32 9.70
CA SER A 10 51.38 -19.15 8.87
C SER A 10 50.14 -19.05 9.76
N LEU A 11 49.54 -17.86 9.87
CA LEU A 11 48.25 -17.69 10.54
C LEU A 11 47.13 -17.78 9.50
N SER A 12 46.50 -18.95 9.43
CA SER A 12 45.31 -19.19 8.60
C SER A 12 44.10 -18.51 9.24
N LEU A 13 43.67 -17.37 8.71
CA LEU A 13 42.39 -16.75 9.06
C LEU A 13 41.25 -17.56 8.39
N LEU A 14 40.56 -18.40 9.17
CA LEU A 14 39.23 -18.89 8.78
C LEU A 14 38.21 -17.76 9.01
N LEU A 15 37.67 -17.22 7.93
CA LEU A 15 36.47 -16.39 7.92
C LEU A 15 35.26 -17.26 8.29
N GLY A 16 34.96 -17.34 9.59
CA GLY A 16 33.66 -17.80 10.06
C GLY A 16 32.62 -16.72 9.77
N ARG A 17 31.81 -16.92 8.73
CA ARG A 17 30.54 -16.19 8.55
C ARG A 17 29.66 -16.52 9.76
N GLY A 18 29.62 -15.61 10.72
CA GLY A 18 28.62 -15.60 11.78
C GLY A 18 27.26 -15.30 11.14
N VAL A 19 26.54 -16.35 10.76
CA VAL A 19 25.08 -16.26 10.63
C VAL A 19 24.59 -15.96 12.04
N VAL A 20 24.15 -14.72 12.27
CA VAL A 20 23.36 -14.39 13.45
C VAL A 20 22.05 -15.17 13.28
N ALA A 21 21.96 -16.31 13.96
CA ALA A 21 20.73 -17.06 14.06
C ALA A 21 19.69 -16.19 14.76
N TYR A 22 18.71 -15.72 14.00
CA TYR A 22 17.54 -15.05 14.55
C TYR A 22 16.75 -16.08 15.38
N GLN A 23 16.75 -15.91 16.70
CA GLN A 23 15.84 -16.57 17.63
C GLN A 23 14.41 -16.06 17.34
N ARG A 24 13.33 -16.85 17.29
CA ARG A 24 13.01 -18.15 17.88
C ARG A 24 11.91 -18.84 17.05
N ASN A 25 12.05 -20.15 16.86
CA ASN A 25 10.94 -21.10 16.65
C ASN A 25 9.93 -20.96 17.80
N SER A 26 8.98 -20.04 17.71
CA SER A 26 7.72 -20.13 18.42
C SER A 26 6.81 -20.98 17.54
N SER A 27 6.56 -22.25 17.90
CA SER A 27 5.54 -23.07 17.21
C SER A 27 4.10 -22.59 17.51
N THR A 28 3.95 -21.47 18.21
CA THR A 28 2.69 -20.95 18.73
C THR A 28 2.42 -19.58 18.15
N CYS A 29 1.17 -19.38 17.73
CA CYS A 29 0.67 -18.06 17.33
C CYS A 29 0.67 -17.10 18.52
N VAL A 30 0.94 -15.83 18.26
CA VAL A 30 0.79 -14.74 19.23
C VAL A 30 -0.47 -13.95 18.86
N ASN A 31 -1.43 -13.90 19.78
CA ASN A 31 -2.68 -13.17 19.61
C ASN A 31 -2.53 -11.73 20.13
N HIS A 32 -3.00 -10.77 19.33
CA HIS A 32 -3.02 -9.34 19.65
C HIS A 32 -4.44 -8.78 19.54
N PRO A 33 -5.25 -8.89 20.62
CA PRO A 33 -6.60 -8.36 20.64
C PRO A 33 -6.59 -6.83 20.83
N ALA A 34 -7.63 -6.17 20.34
CA ALA A 34 -7.92 -4.76 20.59
C ALA A 34 -9.43 -4.58 20.74
N LEU A 35 -9.86 -3.73 21.67
CA LEU A 35 -11.25 -3.37 21.89
C LEU A 35 -11.49 -1.92 21.45
N ASP A 36 -12.73 -1.62 21.07
CA ASP A 36 -13.14 -0.24 20.84
C ASP A 36 -12.92 0.63 22.09
N GLY A 37 -12.36 1.82 21.88
CA GLY A 37 -12.06 2.78 22.95
C GLY A 37 -10.85 2.46 23.83
N ASP A 38 -10.21 1.30 23.67
CA ASP A 38 -9.01 0.95 24.43
C ASP A 38 -7.79 1.76 23.95
N ILE A 39 -7.46 2.81 24.70
CA ILE A 39 -6.32 3.67 24.43
C ILE A 39 -5.45 3.91 25.68
N VAL A 40 -4.18 4.22 25.46
CA VAL A 40 -3.22 4.67 26.47
C VAL A 40 -2.98 6.17 26.36
N ASN A 41 -2.56 6.78 27.48
CA ASN A 41 -2.13 8.17 27.50
C ASN A 41 -0.64 8.29 27.13
N GLY A 42 -0.30 9.29 26.32
CA GLY A 42 1.08 9.65 26.01
C GLY A 42 1.63 8.99 24.74
N HIS A 43 2.95 8.83 24.72
CA HIS A 43 3.67 8.29 23.57
C HIS A 43 3.41 6.79 23.41
N VAL A 44 3.29 6.34 22.17
CA VAL A 44 3.20 4.93 21.79
C VAL A 44 4.37 4.59 20.88
N GLU A 45 4.92 3.40 21.07
CA GLU A 45 6.01 2.88 20.27
C GLU A 45 5.52 2.53 18.85
N MET A 46 6.29 2.94 17.85
CA MET A 46 6.11 2.54 16.45
C MET A 46 7.23 1.57 16.14
N ILE A 47 6.90 0.31 15.85
CA ILE A 47 7.91 -0.68 15.52
C ILE A 47 8.42 -0.40 14.11
N ASP A 48 9.73 -0.28 13.97
CA ASP A 48 10.41 0.10 12.72
C ASP A 48 11.50 -0.90 12.29
N ASP A 49 11.64 -2.02 13.01
CA ASP A 49 12.60 -3.09 12.69
C ASP A 49 12.41 -3.58 11.24
N PRO A 50 13.40 -3.38 10.35
CA PRO A 50 13.25 -3.74 8.95
C PRO A 50 13.11 -5.25 8.76
N LEU A 51 13.56 -6.09 9.69
CA LEU A 51 13.45 -7.55 9.58
C LEU A 51 12.15 -8.10 10.15
N ARG A 52 11.28 -7.26 10.72
CA ARG A 52 9.97 -7.67 11.21
C ARG A 52 9.04 -7.92 10.03
N ASN A 53 8.31 -9.04 10.07
CA ASN A 53 7.30 -9.35 9.07
C ASN A 53 6.26 -8.21 8.98
N PHE A 54 6.01 -7.72 7.77
CA PHE A 54 5.19 -6.56 7.49
C PHE A 54 3.72 -6.72 7.88
N ASP A 55 3.21 -7.95 8.00
CA ASP A 55 1.84 -8.23 8.44
C ASP A 55 1.71 -8.31 9.97
N SER A 56 2.83 -8.31 10.70
CA SER A 56 2.81 -8.29 12.15
C SER A 56 2.26 -6.97 12.70
N ILE A 57 1.88 -6.99 13.98
CA ILE A 57 1.57 -5.75 14.70
C ILE A 57 2.79 -4.82 14.72
N MET A 58 2.57 -3.57 14.34
CA MET A 58 3.57 -2.50 14.37
C MET A 58 3.27 -1.46 15.45
N ILE A 59 2.03 -1.40 15.93
CA ILE A 59 1.61 -0.60 17.08
C ILE A 59 1.02 -1.52 18.17
N PRO A 60 1.78 -1.83 19.25
CA PRO A 60 1.30 -2.73 20.31
C PRO A 60 0.12 -2.18 21.11
N VAL A 61 0.06 -0.86 21.29
CA VAL A 61 -0.98 -0.13 22.03
C VAL A 61 -1.25 1.21 21.37
N TYR A 62 -2.51 1.66 21.38
CA TYR A 62 -2.93 2.87 20.67
C TYR A 62 -3.13 4.03 21.65
N ASN A 63 -2.80 5.24 21.21
CA ASN A 63 -3.22 6.48 21.87
C ASN A 63 -4.29 7.18 21.02
N ALA A 64 -4.64 8.41 21.40
CA ALA A 64 -5.66 9.21 20.72
C ALA A 64 -5.27 9.75 19.33
N SER A 65 -4.10 9.37 18.78
CA SER A 65 -3.64 9.83 17.45
C SER A 65 -3.08 8.75 16.55
N ALA A 66 -2.58 7.66 17.12
CA ALA A 66 -1.95 6.59 16.36
C ALA A 66 -2.94 5.79 15.52
N ILE A 67 -2.52 5.39 14.33
CA ILE A 67 -3.33 4.66 13.34
C ILE A 67 -2.50 3.53 12.75
N GLU A 68 -3.16 2.41 12.46
CA GLU A 68 -2.57 1.27 11.79
C GLU A 68 -3.57 0.70 10.77
N ASP A 69 -3.22 0.68 9.48
CA ASP A 69 -4.11 0.31 8.36
C ASP A 69 -3.56 -0.88 7.55
N TRP A 70 -4.43 -1.84 7.22
CA TRP A 70 -4.20 -2.92 6.26
C TRP A 70 -5.04 -2.63 5.01
N SER A 71 -4.41 -2.05 4.00
CA SER A 71 -5.11 -1.50 2.83
C SER A 71 -4.89 -2.35 1.60
N HIS A 72 -5.94 -2.44 0.79
CA HIS A 72 -5.94 -3.21 -0.45
C HIS A 72 -6.68 -2.44 -1.53
N ASP A 73 -6.24 -2.65 -2.76
CA ASP A 73 -6.94 -2.19 -3.94
C ASP A 73 -6.93 -3.27 -5.02
N ALA A 74 -7.85 -3.14 -5.99
CA ALA A 74 -7.87 -3.94 -7.19
C ALA A 74 -8.62 -3.26 -8.34
N VAL A 75 -8.23 -3.65 -9.55
CA VAL A 75 -8.83 -3.28 -10.83
C VAL A 75 -9.05 -4.52 -11.68
N SER A 76 -10.22 -4.63 -12.33
CA SER A 76 -10.51 -5.74 -13.25
C SER A 76 -9.69 -5.68 -14.52
N ALA A 77 -9.58 -6.81 -15.22
CA ALA A 77 -8.84 -6.97 -16.47
C ALA A 77 -9.28 -6.00 -17.60
N ASP A 78 -10.48 -5.43 -17.54
CA ASP A 78 -11.00 -4.44 -18.48
C ASP A 78 -10.87 -2.98 -18.00
N GLY A 79 -10.36 -2.75 -16.78
CA GLY A 79 -10.21 -1.43 -16.17
C GLY A 79 -11.50 -0.80 -15.65
N MET A 80 -12.64 -1.50 -15.74
CA MET A 80 -13.96 -0.91 -15.52
C MET A 80 -14.60 -1.27 -14.17
N THR A 81 -14.04 -2.23 -13.44
CA THR A 81 -14.45 -2.61 -12.08
C THR A 81 -13.31 -2.33 -11.13
N GLY A 82 -13.60 -1.74 -9.99
CA GLY A 82 -12.60 -1.39 -8.99
C GLY A 82 -13.06 -1.72 -7.59
N LEU A 83 -12.10 -2.04 -6.73
CA LEU A 83 -12.31 -2.38 -5.33
C LEU A 83 -11.22 -1.71 -4.50
N ALA A 84 -11.58 -1.12 -3.37
CA ALA A 84 -10.65 -0.72 -2.33
C ALA A 84 -11.23 -1.16 -0.98
N PHE A 85 -10.41 -1.73 -0.11
CA PHE A 85 -10.85 -2.04 1.25
C PHE A 85 -9.71 -1.94 2.25
N THR A 86 -10.05 -1.51 3.46
CA THR A 86 -9.08 -1.28 4.53
C THR A 86 -9.68 -1.74 5.86
N SER A 87 -8.88 -2.52 6.59
CA SER A 87 -9.12 -2.78 8.01
C SER A 87 -8.16 -1.91 8.81
N SER A 88 -8.63 -1.31 9.91
CA SER A 88 -7.86 -0.35 10.68
C SER A 88 -7.99 -0.52 12.18
N ARG A 89 -6.97 -0.07 12.90
CA ARG A 89 -6.96 0.12 14.35
C ARG A 89 -6.49 1.52 14.71
N GLY A 90 -6.97 2.03 15.84
CA GLY A 90 -6.48 3.27 16.44
C GLY A 90 -7.42 4.45 16.27
N SER A 91 -6.89 5.66 16.06
CA SER A 91 -7.69 6.88 16.07
C SER A 91 -8.18 7.25 14.67
N ILE A 92 -9.31 6.66 14.27
CA ILE A 92 -9.83 6.72 12.90
C ILE A 92 -11.06 7.61 12.82
N GLY A 93 -11.10 8.55 11.87
CA GLY A 93 -12.30 9.39 11.64
C GLY A 93 -12.72 10.23 12.85
N GLY A 94 -11.77 10.57 13.73
CA GLY A 94 -12.03 11.28 14.98
C GLY A 94 -12.55 10.40 16.12
N VAL A 95 -12.57 9.07 15.94
CA VAL A 95 -12.95 8.10 16.97
C VAL A 95 -11.67 7.43 17.52
N PRO A 96 -11.24 7.74 18.75
CA PRO A 96 -10.07 7.11 19.37
C PRO A 96 -10.31 5.63 19.68
N GLY A 97 -9.30 4.79 19.44
CA GLY A 97 -9.35 3.35 19.75
C GLY A 97 -10.29 2.54 18.85
N ALA A 98 -10.69 3.10 17.72
CA ALA A 98 -11.62 2.49 16.77
C ALA A 98 -11.05 1.25 16.06
N GLN A 99 -11.96 0.32 15.75
CA GLN A 99 -11.73 -0.82 14.88
C GLN A 99 -12.53 -0.61 13.58
N ARG A 100 -11.95 0.08 12.59
CA ARG A 100 -12.67 0.48 11.36
C ARG A 100 -12.54 -0.58 10.28
N LEU A 101 -13.65 -0.83 9.59
CA LEU A 101 -13.72 -1.49 8.29
C LEU A 101 -14.17 -0.48 7.24
N PHE A 102 -13.48 -0.44 6.10
CA PHE A 102 -13.82 0.38 4.95
C PHE A 102 -13.83 -0.49 3.70
N ILE A 103 -14.85 -0.36 2.87
CA ILE A 103 -14.90 -0.96 1.52
C ILE A 103 -15.53 0.03 0.55
N SER A 104 -14.98 0.10 -0.64
CA SER A 104 -15.57 0.79 -1.77
C SER A 104 -15.42 -0.04 -3.04
N ALA A 105 -16.48 -0.05 -3.85
CA ALA A 105 -16.56 -0.82 -5.07
C ALA A 105 -17.21 0.00 -6.18
N VAL A 106 -16.75 -0.20 -7.41
CA VAL A 106 -17.36 0.36 -8.63
C VAL A 106 -17.57 -0.74 -9.66
N TRP A 107 -18.75 -0.77 -10.27
CA TRP A 107 -19.11 -1.71 -11.34
C TRP A 107 -18.85 -1.10 -12.72
N PRO A 108 -18.82 -1.90 -13.80
CA PRO A 108 -18.60 -1.40 -15.16
C PRO A 108 -19.58 -0.33 -15.63
N ASN A 109 -20.81 -0.33 -15.09
CA ASN A 109 -21.83 0.67 -15.40
C ASN A 109 -21.66 1.99 -14.63
N GLY A 110 -20.62 2.13 -13.80
CA GLY A 110 -20.36 3.30 -12.96
C GLY A 110 -21.17 3.36 -11.66
N THR A 111 -22.01 2.36 -11.37
CA THR A 111 -22.64 2.22 -10.04
C THR A 111 -21.54 2.05 -9.00
N ARG A 112 -21.72 2.70 -7.84
CA ARG A 112 -20.74 2.68 -6.76
C ARG A 112 -21.35 2.27 -5.43
N TYR A 113 -20.52 1.65 -4.62
CA TYR A 113 -20.78 1.31 -3.23
C TYR A 113 -19.63 1.82 -2.37
N MET A 114 -19.97 2.32 -1.18
CA MET A 114 -18.98 2.68 -0.17
C MET A 114 -19.62 2.47 1.19
N GLU A 115 -18.90 1.78 2.07
CA GLU A 115 -19.31 1.53 3.44
C GLU A 115 -18.13 1.77 4.37
N MET A 116 -18.44 2.39 5.50
CA MET A 116 -17.55 2.46 6.65
C MET A 116 -18.30 1.89 7.86
N ALA A 117 -17.74 0.86 8.47
CA ALA A 117 -18.28 0.21 9.65
C ALA A 117 -17.24 0.24 10.78
N PHE A 118 -17.72 0.14 12.00
CA PHE A 118 -16.91 0.05 13.21
C PHE A 118 -17.29 -1.22 13.96
N THR A 119 -16.29 -1.94 14.45
CA THR A 119 -16.47 -3.15 15.25
C THR A 119 -16.04 -2.95 16.70
N ASP A 120 -16.61 -3.73 17.61
CA ASP A 120 -16.32 -3.72 19.04
C ASP A 120 -14.94 -4.33 19.31
N GLU A 121 -14.54 -5.31 18.50
CA GLU A 121 -13.32 -6.08 18.69
C GLU A 121 -12.55 -6.24 17.39
N SER A 122 -11.23 -6.33 17.51
CA SER A 122 -10.39 -6.93 16.48
C SER A 122 -9.28 -7.78 17.09
N SER A 123 -8.75 -8.73 16.32
CA SER A 123 -7.59 -9.53 16.72
C SER A 123 -6.65 -9.76 15.54
N ILE A 124 -5.34 -9.77 15.83
CA ILE A 124 -4.30 -10.20 14.90
C ILE A 124 -3.56 -11.36 15.53
N ASP A 125 -3.60 -12.52 14.87
CA ASP A 125 -2.81 -13.70 15.21
C ASP A 125 -1.58 -13.77 14.31
N SER A 126 -0.40 -13.52 14.87
CA SER A 126 0.88 -13.71 14.19
C SER A 126 1.36 -15.14 14.42
N CYS A 127 1.19 -16.00 13.41
CA CYS A 127 1.62 -17.40 13.42
C CYS A 127 2.89 -17.58 12.56
N PRO A 128 3.61 -18.72 12.70
CA PRO A 128 4.81 -18.97 11.89
C PRO A 128 4.57 -19.03 10.38
N GLU A 129 3.41 -19.52 9.95
CA GLU A 129 3.10 -19.74 8.53
C GLU A 129 2.16 -18.68 7.95
N GLN A 130 1.47 -17.90 8.80
CA GLN A 130 0.49 -16.92 8.37
C GLN A 130 0.21 -15.85 9.42
N THR A 131 -0.35 -14.74 8.98
CA THR A 131 -1.01 -13.75 9.83
C THR A 131 -2.51 -13.79 9.60
N ILE A 132 -3.30 -13.89 10.66
CA ILE A 132 -4.77 -13.86 10.60
C ILE A 132 -5.25 -12.61 11.29
N GLY A 133 -6.06 -11.80 10.61
CA GLY A 133 -6.69 -10.62 11.17
C GLY A 133 -8.20 -10.76 11.18
N ARG A 134 -8.86 -10.31 12.25
CA ARG A 134 -10.32 -10.36 12.40
C ARG A 134 -10.82 -9.04 12.99
N TRP A 135 -11.91 -8.53 12.43
CA TRP A 135 -12.69 -7.42 12.97
C TRP A 135 -14.13 -7.92 13.08
N TYR A 136 -14.71 -7.88 14.27
CA TYR A 136 -15.99 -8.53 14.49
C TYR A 136 -16.83 -7.89 15.59
N ASN A 137 -18.14 -8.04 15.45
CA ASN A 137 -19.13 -7.77 16.48
C ASN A 137 -19.79 -9.08 16.87
N THR A 138 -19.69 -9.46 18.14
CA THR A 138 -20.35 -10.67 18.64
C THR A 138 -21.87 -10.56 18.65
N THR A 139 -22.42 -9.35 18.54
CA THR A 139 -23.87 -9.07 18.65
C THR A 139 -24.57 -8.84 17.30
N THR A 140 -23.84 -8.46 16.25
CA THR A 140 -24.43 -8.07 14.95
C THR A 140 -24.03 -8.98 13.78
N ASP A 141 -23.45 -10.15 14.06
CA ASP A 141 -22.95 -11.12 13.05
C ASP A 141 -22.08 -10.47 11.96
N VAL A 142 -21.30 -9.46 12.34
CA VAL A 142 -20.29 -8.83 11.46
C VAL A 142 -18.95 -9.48 11.75
N GLU A 143 -18.31 -10.03 10.73
CA GLU A 143 -16.92 -10.47 10.77
C GLU A 143 -16.24 -10.25 9.43
N TRP A 144 -15.14 -9.51 9.44
CA TRP A 144 -14.19 -9.45 8.33
C TRP A 144 -12.91 -10.11 8.78
N LYS A 145 -12.45 -11.09 8.01
CA LYS A 145 -11.27 -11.89 8.31
C LYS A 145 -10.30 -11.82 7.13
N PHE A 146 -9.01 -11.63 7.42
CA PHE A 146 -7.95 -11.89 6.47
C PHE A 146 -7.03 -13.01 6.93
N GLU A 147 -6.42 -13.69 5.98
CA GLU A 147 -5.41 -14.74 6.15
C GLU A 147 -4.31 -14.47 5.12
N TYR A 148 -3.12 -14.14 5.61
CA TYR A 148 -1.97 -13.80 4.77
C TYR A 148 -0.86 -14.80 5.03
N SER A 149 -0.34 -15.43 3.98
CA SER A 149 0.81 -16.33 4.12
C SER A 149 2.06 -15.54 4.57
N ALA A 150 2.90 -16.16 5.39
CA ALA A 150 4.10 -15.50 5.95
C ALA A 150 5.16 -15.14 4.89
N ASP A 151 5.08 -15.73 3.70
CA ASP A 151 5.91 -15.45 2.53
C ASP A 151 5.28 -14.43 1.56
N TYR A 152 4.14 -13.85 1.94
CA TYR A 152 3.35 -12.86 1.19
C TYR A 152 2.80 -13.35 -0.16
N GLN A 153 2.87 -14.65 -0.46
CA GLN A 153 2.40 -15.19 -1.74
C GLN A 153 0.88 -15.24 -1.84
N ASP A 154 0.21 -15.59 -0.75
CA ASP A 154 -1.22 -15.85 -0.74
C ASP A 154 -1.96 -14.94 0.25
N THR A 155 -3.08 -14.42 -0.23
CA THR A 155 -4.01 -13.61 0.56
C THR A 155 -5.41 -14.15 0.36
N LEU A 156 -6.11 -14.39 1.46
CA LEU A 156 -7.53 -14.67 1.50
C LEU A 156 -8.21 -13.68 2.45
N VAL A 157 -9.21 -12.98 1.96
CA VAL A 157 -10.12 -12.17 2.78
C VAL A 157 -11.50 -12.78 2.67
N THR A 158 -12.13 -13.03 3.82
CA THR A 158 -13.51 -13.48 3.93
C THR A 158 -14.30 -12.39 4.62
N ILE A 159 -15.37 -11.95 3.97
CA ILE A 159 -16.26 -10.91 4.48
C ILE A 159 -17.60 -11.56 4.79
N ASN A 160 -18.11 -11.34 5.99
CA ASN A 160 -19.44 -11.73 6.40
C ASN A 160 -20.09 -10.58 7.18
N SER A 161 -21.07 -9.93 6.56
CA SER A 161 -21.86 -8.86 7.17
C SER A 161 -23.23 -8.77 6.48
N PRO A 162 -24.21 -8.07 7.08
CA PRO A 162 -25.53 -7.91 6.45
C PRO A 162 -25.49 -7.24 5.07
N THR A 163 -24.48 -6.41 4.81
CA THR A 163 -24.35 -5.61 3.59
C THR A 163 -23.38 -6.22 2.58
N VAL A 164 -22.29 -6.83 3.02
CA VAL A 164 -21.28 -7.44 2.17
C VAL A 164 -20.98 -8.85 2.62
N SER A 165 -20.91 -9.80 1.69
CA SER A 165 -20.47 -11.17 1.95
C SER A 165 -19.67 -11.74 0.80
N GLY A 166 -18.74 -12.65 1.08
CA GLY A 166 -17.97 -13.37 0.05
C GLY A 166 -16.48 -13.40 0.33
N THR A 167 -15.68 -13.57 -0.73
CA THR A 167 -14.23 -13.73 -0.61
C THR A 167 -13.45 -12.90 -1.62
N ILE A 168 -12.28 -12.46 -1.20
CA ILE A 168 -11.26 -11.86 -2.06
C ILE A 168 -9.99 -12.71 -1.92
N LYS A 169 -9.39 -13.07 -3.04
CA LYS A 169 -8.13 -13.80 -3.12
C LYS A 169 -7.12 -12.96 -3.87
N MET A 170 -5.87 -13.01 -3.42
CA MET A 170 -4.77 -12.37 -4.13
C MET A 170 -3.55 -13.28 -4.10
N GLN A 171 -2.91 -13.43 -5.27
CA GLN A 171 -1.65 -14.13 -5.44
C GLN A 171 -0.58 -13.13 -5.85
N SER A 172 0.53 -13.07 -5.10
CA SER A 172 1.57 -12.10 -5.38
C SER A 172 2.25 -12.32 -6.74
N LEU A 173 2.61 -11.22 -7.39
CA LEU A 173 3.37 -11.18 -8.64
C LEU A 173 4.68 -10.37 -8.48
N ALA A 174 4.98 -9.90 -7.27
CA ALA A 174 6.15 -9.09 -6.94
C ALA A 174 6.61 -9.37 -5.50
N PRO A 175 7.92 -9.33 -5.21
CA PRO A 175 8.41 -9.44 -3.84
C PRO A 175 7.92 -8.26 -2.98
N PRO A 176 7.73 -8.43 -1.66
CA PRO A 176 7.45 -7.32 -0.75
C PRO A 176 8.54 -6.25 -0.80
N LEU A 177 8.16 -4.97 -0.71
CA LEU A 177 9.07 -3.83 -0.88
C LEU A 177 9.01 -2.86 0.29
N TYR A 178 10.19 -2.37 0.69
CA TYR A 178 10.29 -1.16 1.51
C TYR A 178 10.11 0.10 0.64
N PRO A 179 9.76 1.24 1.24
CA PRO A 179 9.74 2.56 0.60
C PRO A 179 11.00 2.95 -0.15
N ASN A 180 12.18 2.48 0.26
CA ASN A 180 13.42 2.75 -0.47
C ASN A 180 13.65 1.80 -1.66
N GLY A 181 12.68 0.94 -1.97
CA GLY A 181 12.70 -0.01 -3.08
C GLY A 181 13.64 -1.20 -2.88
N LEU A 182 14.08 -1.47 -1.64
CA LEU A 182 14.69 -2.76 -1.31
C LEU A 182 13.60 -3.83 -1.19
N GLU A 183 13.94 -5.06 -1.59
CA GLU A 183 13.09 -6.23 -1.39
C GLU A 183 13.19 -6.70 0.07
N TYR A 184 12.07 -7.02 0.69
CA TYR A 184 12.04 -7.63 2.02
C TYR A 184 12.37 -9.13 1.94
N PRO A 185 13.09 -9.71 2.91
CA PRO A 185 13.71 -9.05 4.06
C PRO A 185 15.08 -8.45 3.73
N ASN A 186 15.34 -7.23 4.19
CA ASN A 186 16.64 -6.58 4.03
C ASN A 186 17.01 -5.73 5.26
N PRO A 187 18.19 -5.92 5.86
CA PRO A 187 18.61 -5.13 7.03
C PRO A 187 18.84 -3.64 6.73
N ASP A 188 19.07 -3.29 5.46
CA ASP A 188 19.18 -1.90 4.99
C ASP A 188 17.82 -1.36 4.49
N GLY A 189 16.76 -2.18 4.59
CA GLY A 189 15.39 -1.76 4.38
C GLY A 189 15.00 -0.65 5.36
N ASN A 190 14.08 0.22 4.94
CA ASN A 190 13.56 1.28 5.79
C ASN A 190 12.05 1.38 5.64
N THR A 191 11.33 1.09 6.72
CA THR A 191 9.86 1.15 6.77
C THR A 191 9.34 2.59 6.92
N LEU A 192 10.18 3.52 7.39
CA LEU A 192 9.84 4.93 7.53
C LEU A 192 9.88 5.61 6.15
N PHE A 193 8.72 5.94 5.61
CA PHE A 193 8.59 6.62 4.31
C PHE A 193 8.67 8.15 4.44
N ALA A 194 7.92 8.69 5.40
CA ALA A 194 7.91 10.12 5.74
C ALA A 194 7.88 10.28 7.26
N PRO A 195 8.13 11.47 7.82
CA PRO A 195 8.14 11.61 9.27
C PRO A 195 6.83 11.18 9.90
N LEU A 196 6.95 10.27 10.88
CA LEU A 196 5.83 9.65 11.60
C LEU A 196 4.88 8.82 10.73
N LEU A 197 5.26 8.51 9.48
CA LEU A 197 4.52 7.68 8.54
C LEU A 197 5.42 6.54 8.06
N TYR A 198 5.08 5.35 8.52
CA TYR A 198 5.66 4.11 8.06
C TYR A 198 4.72 3.50 7.02
N TRP A 199 5.29 3.03 5.91
CA TRP A 199 4.54 2.49 4.79
C TRP A 199 5.35 1.40 4.14
N VAL A 200 4.77 0.25 3.81
CA VAL A 200 5.43 -0.80 3.03
C VAL A 200 4.44 -1.43 2.05
N GLU A 201 4.96 -2.04 0.98
CA GLU A 201 4.18 -2.92 0.11
C GLU A 201 4.41 -4.37 0.51
N ASN A 202 3.41 -4.99 1.13
CA ASN A 202 3.44 -6.41 1.44
C ASN A 202 3.27 -7.24 0.17
N VAL A 203 2.31 -6.81 -0.67
CA VAL A 203 2.06 -7.35 -2.00
C VAL A 203 1.97 -6.17 -2.97
N PRO A 204 3.10 -5.71 -3.54
CA PRO A 204 3.10 -4.54 -4.41
C PRO A 204 2.16 -4.70 -5.60
N VAL A 205 2.18 -5.88 -6.21
CA VAL A 205 1.27 -6.26 -7.28
C VAL A 205 0.93 -7.73 -7.11
N GLY A 206 -0.36 -8.06 -7.19
CA GLY A 206 -0.87 -9.42 -7.21
C GLY A 206 -2.02 -9.59 -8.20
N ALA A 207 -2.23 -10.83 -8.65
CA ALA A 207 -3.45 -11.22 -9.35
C ALA A 207 -4.58 -11.32 -8.33
N VAL A 208 -5.72 -10.68 -8.58
CA VAL A 208 -6.83 -10.55 -7.63
C VAL A 208 -8.09 -11.16 -8.20
N GLN A 209 -8.78 -11.96 -7.37
CA GLN A 209 -10.12 -12.46 -7.62
C GLN A 209 -11.04 -12.08 -6.46
N ALA A 210 -12.06 -11.28 -6.73
CA ALA A 210 -13.12 -10.98 -5.78
C ALA A 210 -14.43 -11.62 -6.25
N ASN A 211 -15.10 -12.32 -5.33
CA ASN A 211 -16.45 -12.81 -5.50
C ASN A 211 -17.26 -12.42 -4.27
N LEU A 212 -17.98 -11.30 -4.40
CA LEU A 212 -18.74 -10.67 -3.32
C LEU A 212 -20.21 -10.53 -3.71
N SER A 213 -21.07 -10.52 -2.70
CA SER A 213 -22.44 -10.04 -2.77
C SER A 213 -22.52 -8.76 -1.94
N ILE A 214 -22.82 -7.65 -2.60
CA ILE A 214 -22.94 -6.32 -1.99
C ILE A 214 -24.41 -5.90 -2.09
N LEU A 215 -25.11 -5.83 -0.95
CA LEU A 215 -26.55 -5.58 -0.86
C LEU A 215 -27.37 -6.52 -1.76
N GLY A 216 -26.93 -7.79 -1.89
CA GLY A 216 -27.54 -8.79 -2.77
C GLY A 216 -27.16 -8.67 -4.25
N THR A 217 -26.36 -7.67 -4.63
CA THR A 217 -25.85 -7.50 -6.00
C THR A 217 -24.50 -8.20 -6.13
N SER A 218 -24.36 -9.02 -7.18
CA SER A 218 -23.09 -9.70 -7.48
C SER A 218 -22.00 -8.69 -7.85
N PHE A 219 -20.84 -8.82 -7.22
CA PHE A 219 -19.62 -8.11 -7.54
C PHE A 219 -18.51 -9.13 -7.81
N ILE A 220 -18.12 -9.23 -9.07
CA ILE A 220 -17.07 -10.12 -9.53
C ILE A 220 -15.93 -9.27 -10.10
N LEU A 221 -14.72 -9.51 -9.62
CA LEU A 221 -13.51 -8.87 -10.14
C LEU A 221 -12.48 -9.97 -10.39
N ASP A 222 -11.90 -9.97 -11.58
CA ASP A 222 -10.71 -10.75 -11.94
C ASP A 222 -9.73 -9.78 -12.62
N GLY A 223 -8.55 -9.61 -12.04
CA GLY A 223 -7.59 -8.60 -12.49
C GLY A 223 -6.38 -8.50 -11.58
N PHE A 224 -5.95 -7.27 -11.30
CA PHE A 224 -4.72 -6.99 -10.55
C PHE A 224 -4.97 -5.98 -9.44
N GLY A 225 -4.10 -5.97 -8.45
CA GLY A 225 -4.18 -5.04 -7.33
C GLY A 225 -2.99 -5.26 -6.41
N GLY A 226 -3.13 -4.88 -5.15
CA GLY A 226 -2.13 -5.23 -4.16
C GLY A 226 -2.55 -4.92 -2.73
N ARG A 227 -1.62 -5.17 -1.81
CA ARG A 227 -1.79 -4.92 -0.39
C ARG A 227 -0.62 -4.13 0.13
N GLU A 228 -0.96 -3.05 0.81
CA GLU A 228 -0.01 -2.19 1.51
C GLU A 228 -0.33 -2.15 3.00
N ARG A 229 0.67 -1.71 3.75
CA ARG A 229 0.60 -1.55 5.18
C ARG A 229 1.12 -0.18 5.54
N ASN A 230 0.38 0.53 6.39
CA ASN A 230 0.88 1.78 6.94
C ASN A 230 0.49 1.92 8.42
N TRP A 231 1.38 2.56 9.17
CA TRP A 231 1.17 2.89 10.57
C TRP A 231 1.77 4.25 10.86
N LEU A 232 1.06 5.03 11.67
CA LEU A 232 1.36 6.43 11.90
C LEU A 232 1.19 6.80 13.36
N SER A 233 2.03 7.73 13.83
CA SER A 233 1.86 8.31 15.17
C SER A 233 0.78 9.38 15.24
N LEU A 234 0.38 9.92 14.09
CA LEU A 234 -0.63 10.96 13.93
C LEU A 234 -1.66 10.53 12.89
N SER A 235 -2.84 11.18 12.92
CA SER A 235 -3.83 10.95 11.89
C SER A 235 -3.30 11.37 10.51
N TRP A 236 -3.79 10.72 9.43
CA TRP A 236 -3.49 11.13 8.06
C TRP A 236 -3.76 12.63 7.82
N GLY A 237 -4.86 13.14 8.40
CA GLY A 237 -5.23 14.54 8.32
C GLY A 237 -4.24 15.48 9.02
N ASP A 238 -3.51 15.01 10.02
CA ASP A 238 -2.51 15.81 10.75
C ASP A 238 -1.10 15.67 10.16
N SER A 239 -0.78 14.53 9.53
CA SER A 239 0.54 14.25 8.97
C SER A 239 0.68 14.63 7.50
N SER A 240 -0.41 14.59 6.72
CA SER A 240 -0.36 14.67 5.26
C SER A 240 -1.07 15.91 4.70
N THR A 241 -0.42 16.59 3.76
CA THR A 241 -1.01 17.66 2.92
C THR A 241 -1.57 17.07 1.63
N SER A 242 -0.84 16.14 1.02
CA SER A 242 -1.27 15.33 -0.11
C SER A 242 -0.50 14.01 -0.11
N TRP A 243 -1.09 13.00 -0.72
CA TRP A 243 -0.43 11.73 -0.97
C TRP A 243 -1.07 11.09 -2.19
N ASP A 244 -0.22 10.57 -3.06
CA ASP A 244 -0.60 9.81 -4.24
C ASP A 244 0.17 8.49 -4.18
N MET A 245 -0.55 7.38 -4.30
CA MET A 245 0.01 6.05 -4.46
C MET A 245 -0.56 5.44 -5.72
N MET A 246 0.31 4.80 -6.51
CA MET A 246 -0.09 4.13 -7.73
C MET A 246 0.67 2.82 -7.89
N ARG A 247 -0.04 1.80 -8.35
CA ARG A 247 0.53 0.53 -8.78
C ARG A 247 0.02 0.18 -10.18
N GLY A 248 0.76 -0.63 -10.91
CA GLY A 248 0.30 -1.07 -12.22
C GLY A 248 1.06 -2.24 -12.82
N VAL A 249 0.42 -2.86 -13.82
CA VAL A 249 0.95 -3.98 -14.61
C VAL A 249 0.88 -3.61 -16.07
N VAL A 250 2.02 -3.57 -16.77
CA VAL A 250 2.14 -3.08 -18.15
C VAL A 250 3.08 -3.96 -18.95
N GLY A 251 2.51 -4.94 -19.66
CA GLY A 251 3.32 -5.97 -20.33
C GLY A 251 4.20 -6.71 -19.32
N PRO A 252 5.54 -6.71 -19.48
CA PRO A 252 6.45 -7.35 -18.53
C PRO A 252 6.69 -6.51 -17.26
N TYR A 253 6.25 -5.25 -17.23
CA TYR A 253 6.58 -4.32 -16.17
C TYR A 253 5.54 -4.30 -15.05
N ARG A 254 6.02 -4.09 -13.83
CA ARG A 254 5.21 -3.74 -12.66
C ARG A 254 5.83 -2.52 -12.02
N TYR A 255 5.04 -1.54 -11.61
CA TYR A 255 5.55 -0.37 -10.91
C TYR A 255 4.77 -0.08 -9.64
N ILE A 256 5.43 0.58 -8.71
CA ILE A 256 4.84 1.23 -7.54
C ILE A 256 5.43 2.63 -7.42
N GLY A 257 4.58 3.62 -7.21
CA GLY A 257 4.98 5.00 -7.01
C GLY A 257 4.28 5.60 -5.80
N TRP A 258 5.03 6.38 -5.03
CA TRP A 258 4.53 7.22 -3.96
C TRP A 258 5.00 8.66 -4.15
N ALA A 259 4.07 9.59 -3.99
CA ALA A 259 4.32 11.02 -3.90
C ALA A 259 3.58 11.55 -2.68
N HIS A 260 4.29 12.06 -1.68
CA HIS A 260 3.68 12.49 -0.42
C HIS A 260 4.22 13.85 0.00
N GLN A 261 3.32 14.79 0.30
CA GLN A 261 3.66 16.07 0.89
C GLN A 261 3.31 16.02 2.38
N SER A 262 4.31 15.95 3.25
CA SER A 262 4.10 16.01 4.69
C SER A 262 3.72 17.42 5.13
N LYS A 263 2.91 17.50 6.19
CA LYS A 263 2.70 18.74 6.98
C LYS A 263 3.86 19.05 7.92
N ILE A 264 4.71 18.05 8.18
CA ILE A 264 5.83 18.12 9.13
C ILE A 264 7.13 18.44 8.39
N GLU A 265 7.43 17.69 7.33
CA GLU A 265 8.68 17.82 6.60
C GLU A 265 8.47 17.60 5.10
N GLY A 266 8.51 18.66 4.31
CA GLY A 266 8.75 18.58 2.86
C GLY A 266 7.98 17.52 2.06
N PHE A 267 8.55 17.20 0.90
CA PHE A 267 8.01 16.22 -0.03
C PHE A 267 8.84 14.94 0.01
N GLN A 268 8.16 13.79 0.04
CA GLN A 268 8.72 12.46 0.01
C GLN A 268 8.27 11.75 -1.26
N TYR A 269 9.19 10.97 -1.81
CA TYR A 269 9.03 10.35 -3.11
C TYR A 269 9.65 8.97 -3.10
N SER A 270 8.99 8.03 -3.76
CA SER A 270 9.61 6.77 -4.14
C SER A 270 8.98 6.20 -5.40
N MET A 271 9.80 5.55 -6.21
CA MET A 271 9.36 4.82 -7.39
C MET A 271 10.16 3.53 -7.50
N VAL A 272 9.50 2.43 -7.78
CA VAL A 272 10.11 1.12 -8.03
C VAL A 272 9.51 0.54 -9.30
N LEU A 273 10.36 -0.01 -10.16
CA LEU A 273 9.97 -0.72 -11.36
C LEU A 273 10.61 -2.09 -11.37
N LEU A 274 9.75 -3.08 -11.57
CA LEU A 274 10.11 -4.46 -11.75
C LEU A 274 9.86 -4.85 -13.20
N LYS A 275 10.69 -5.74 -13.69
CA LYS A 275 10.43 -6.50 -14.91
C LYS A 275 10.27 -7.96 -14.48
N GLU A 276 9.09 -8.50 -14.73
CA GLU A 276 8.67 -9.75 -14.09
C GLU A 276 8.73 -9.57 -12.56
N GLU A 277 9.46 -10.42 -11.86
CA GLU A 277 9.60 -10.36 -10.40
C GLU A 277 10.87 -9.64 -9.95
N THR A 278 11.71 -9.17 -10.87
CA THR A 278 13.01 -8.57 -10.56
C THR A 278 12.93 -7.05 -10.53
N VAL A 279 13.37 -6.42 -9.44
CA VAL A 279 13.56 -4.97 -9.38
C VAL A 279 14.68 -4.56 -10.34
N ILE A 280 14.33 -3.75 -11.34
CA ILE A 280 15.29 -3.23 -12.34
C ILE A 280 15.57 -1.74 -12.18
N PHE A 281 14.70 -1.02 -11.46
CA PHE A 281 14.88 0.39 -11.19
C PHE A 281 14.21 0.75 -9.85
N ARG A 282 14.83 1.66 -9.12
CA ARG A 282 14.26 2.29 -7.94
C ARG A 282 14.87 3.65 -7.71
N THR A 283 14.12 4.57 -7.12
CA THR A 283 14.64 5.88 -6.74
C THR A 283 13.79 6.54 -5.66
N GLN A 284 14.39 7.45 -4.90
CA GLN A 284 13.71 8.42 -4.04
C GLN A 284 14.02 9.86 -4.49
N ARG A 285 14.51 10.04 -5.72
CA ARG A 285 14.94 11.32 -6.28
C ARG A 285 14.01 11.77 -7.41
N LEU A 286 13.55 13.02 -7.30
CA LEU A 286 12.73 13.68 -8.31
C LEU A 286 13.51 14.34 -9.44
N GLN A 287 14.80 14.58 -9.23
CA GLN A 287 15.60 15.44 -10.11
C GLN A 287 16.85 14.69 -10.56
N PRO A 288 17.33 14.96 -11.80
CA PRO A 288 18.58 14.41 -12.29
C PRO A 288 19.74 14.69 -11.33
N PHE A 289 20.50 13.66 -10.99
CA PHE A 289 21.69 13.80 -10.15
C PHE A 289 22.80 12.85 -10.61
N ASP A 290 23.79 13.40 -11.30
CA ASP A 290 24.98 12.68 -11.79
C ASP A 290 24.62 11.33 -12.44
N LYS A 291 25.02 10.21 -11.82
CA LYS A 291 24.78 8.85 -12.30
C LYS A 291 23.62 8.13 -11.60
N GLU A 292 22.96 8.78 -10.67
CA GLU A 292 21.94 8.12 -9.84
C GLU A 292 20.57 8.08 -10.54
N PRO A 293 19.81 6.98 -10.37
CA PRO A 293 18.45 6.88 -10.87
C PRO A 293 17.54 7.98 -10.31
N TRP A 294 16.68 8.54 -11.16
CA TRP A 294 15.69 9.55 -10.78
C TRP A 294 14.40 9.35 -11.57
N GLY A 295 13.29 9.92 -11.09
CA GLY A 295 12.00 9.80 -11.76
C GLY A 295 11.02 10.89 -11.36
N THR A 296 9.89 10.95 -12.06
CA THR A 296 8.83 11.94 -11.81
C THR A 296 7.46 11.27 -11.85
N ILE A 297 6.53 11.79 -11.06
CA ILE A 297 5.09 11.54 -11.18
C ILE A 297 4.45 12.90 -11.48
N THR A 298 3.86 13.04 -12.66
CA THR A 298 3.27 14.30 -13.13
C THR A 298 1.78 14.09 -13.35
N GLN A 299 0.93 14.89 -12.72
CA GLN A 299 -0.52 14.86 -12.95
C GLN A 299 -0.86 15.30 -14.39
N THR A 300 -1.84 14.67 -15.03
CA THR A 300 -2.25 14.95 -16.41
C THR A 300 -3.73 15.30 -16.54
N ASN A 301 -4.07 16.16 -17.50
CA ASN A 301 -5.43 16.65 -17.75
C ASN A 301 -5.89 16.33 -19.18
N ASP A 302 -5.38 15.23 -19.74
CA ASP A 302 -5.50 14.92 -21.16
C ASP A 302 -6.70 14.01 -21.47
N SER A 303 -7.38 13.49 -20.44
CA SER A 303 -8.59 12.66 -20.54
C SER A 303 -9.84 13.43 -20.08
N SER A 304 -11.03 12.87 -20.30
CA SER A 304 -12.30 13.42 -19.79
C SER A 304 -12.71 12.85 -18.44
N ILE A 305 -12.00 11.84 -17.93
CA ILE A 305 -12.39 11.14 -16.70
C ILE A 305 -11.69 11.78 -15.50
N HIS A 306 -12.47 12.55 -14.75
CA HIS A 306 -12.10 13.05 -13.43
C HIS A 306 -12.72 12.19 -12.34
N LEU A 307 -12.08 12.12 -11.17
CA LEU A 307 -12.70 11.54 -9.99
C LEU A 307 -13.84 12.44 -9.54
N THR A 308 -15.01 11.84 -9.33
CA THR A 308 -16.24 12.61 -9.11
C THR A 308 -17.17 11.92 -8.12
N SER A 309 -18.16 12.64 -7.59
CA SER A 309 -19.23 12.05 -6.77
C SER A 309 -20.16 11.15 -7.59
N PRO A 310 -20.84 10.17 -6.98
CA PRO A 310 -21.81 9.32 -7.66
C PRO A 310 -22.84 10.15 -8.45
N PRO A 311 -23.30 9.69 -9.63
CA PRO A 311 -24.26 10.44 -10.43
C PRO A 311 -25.54 10.83 -9.67
N ASP A 312 -25.94 10.01 -8.71
CA ASP A 312 -27.10 10.12 -7.83
C ASP A 312 -26.81 10.78 -6.47
N ALA A 313 -25.60 11.31 -6.25
CA ALA A 313 -25.26 11.97 -4.99
C ALA A 313 -26.08 13.25 -4.76
N ASN A 314 -26.69 13.36 -3.58
CA ASN A 314 -27.45 14.53 -3.14
C ASN A 314 -26.59 15.80 -3.05
N VAL A 315 -25.32 15.63 -2.69
CA VAL A 315 -24.31 16.68 -2.65
C VAL A 315 -23.14 16.20 -3.51
N ARG A 316 -22.79 17.00 -4.53
CA ARG A 316 -21.66 16.71 -5.39
C ARG A 316 -20.43 17.45 -4.88
N LEU A 317 -19.37 16.70 -4.69
CA LEU A 317 -18.04 17.24 -4.44
C LEU A 317 -17.49 17.78 -5.76
N PRO A 318 -16.59 18.77 -5.71
CA PRO A 318 -15.82 19.16 -6.88
C PRO A 318 -15.09 17.95 -7.48
N GLU A 319 -15.09 17.84 -8.80
CA GLU A 319 -14.34 16.79 -9.51
C GLU A 319 -12.84 17.01 -9.37
N SER A 320 -12.02 15.95 -9.36
CA SER A 320 -10.55 16.04 -9.30
C SER A 320 -10.01 17.03 -10.32
N THR A 321 -8.90 17.70 -10.02
CA THR A 321 -8.31 18.66 -10.98
C THR A 321 -7.55 18.00 -12.12
N PHE A 322 -7.34 16.69 -12.03
CA PHE A 322 -6.61 15.89 -13.00
C PHE A 322 -7.25 14.54 -13.29
N THR A 323 -6.78 13.92 -14.35
CA THR A 323 -7.41 12.79 -15.06
C THR A 323 -6.49 11.57 -15.15
N GLY A 324 -5.30 11.67 -14.58
CA GLY A 324 -4.27 10.66 -14.68
C GLY A 324 -2.90 11.16 -14.28
N TYR A 325 -1.89 10.38 -14.63
CA TYR A 325 -0.48 10.67 -14.36
C TYR A 325 0.39 10.27 -15.54
N THR A 326 1.53 10.94 -15.69
CA THR A 326 2.68 10.45 -16.43
C THR A 326 3.78 10.14 -15.43
N ILE A 327 4.31 8.92 -15.49
CA ILE A 327 5.49 8.51 -14.72
C ILE A 327 6.69 8.36 -15.65
N GLU A 328 7.82 8.92 -15.24
CA GLU A 328 9.10 8.80 -15.95
C GLU A 328 10.16 8.28 -14.97
N MET A 329 10.99 7.36 -15.45
CA MET A 329 12.03 6.69 -14.68
C MET A 329 13.30 6.63 -15.52
N VAL A 330 14.39 7.19 -15.03
CA VAL A 330 15.63 7.34 -15.79
C VAL A 330 16.80 6.79 -14.98
N SER A 331 17.51 5.84 -15.56
CA SER A 331 18.76 5.27 -15.04
C SER A 331 19.94 5.79 -15.87
N PRO A 332 20.67 6.82 -15.40
CA PRO A 332 21.78 7.39 -16.18
C PRO A 332 22.93 6.40 -16.41
N GLU A 333 23.14 5.46 -15.49
CA GLU A 333 24.21 4.46 -15.60
C GLU A 333 23.96 3.45 -16.72
N THR A 334 22.70 3.04 -16.92
CA THR A 334 22.30 2.10 -17.98
C THR A 334 21.79 2.79 -19.24
N GLU A 335 21.65 4.12 -19.22
CA GLU A 335 21.02 4.94 -20.26
C GLU A 335 19.57 4.54 -20.57
N GLU A 336 18.92 3.83 -19.64
CA GLU A 336 17.54 3.39 -19.79
C GLU A 336 16.57 4.47 -19.28
N HIS A 337 15.49 4.65 -20.03
CA HIS A 337 14.40 5.55 -19.69
C HIS A 337 13.08 4.81 -19.90
N TRP A 338 12.26 4.69 -18.87
CA TRP A 338 10.90 4.17 -18.96
C TRP A 338 9.89 5.29 -18.76
N LYS A 339 8.82 5.25 -19.54
CA LYS A 339 7.70 6.17 -19.42
C LYS A 339 6.39 5.40 -19.45
N PHE A 340 5.47 5.76 -18.55
CA PHE A 340 4.11 5.24 -18.56
C PHE A 340 3.10 6.37 -18.37
N ASP A 341 2.06 6.36 -19.18
CA ASP A 341 0.95 7.29 -19.14
C ASP A 341 -0.29 6.56 -18.60
N ILE A 342 -0.80 7.04 -17.47
CA ILE A 342 -1.90 6.49 -16.69
C ILE A 342 -3.11 7.40 -16.91
N GLY A 343 -4.24 6.84 -17.36
CA GLY A 343 -5.49 7.56 -17.54
C GLY A 343 -6.61 6.91 -16.75
N PHE A 344 -7.29 7.69 -15.90
CA PHE A 344 -8.39 7.20 -15.08
C PHE A 344 -9.52 6.63 -15.94
N THR A 345 -10.10 5.53 -15.47
CA THR A 345 -11.22 4.84 -16.12
C THR A 345 -12.47 4.85 -15.24
N GLN A 346 -12.32 4.68 -13.92
CA GLN A 346 -13.42 4.82 -12.96
C GLN A 346 -12.95 5.50 -11.67
N THR A 347 -13.89 6.20 -11.03
CA THR A 347 -13.77 6.55 -9.61
C THR A 347 -14.18 5.34 -8.77
N VAL A 348 -13.32 4.86 -7.88
CA VAL A 348 -13.69 3.85 -6.87
C VAL A 348 -14.39 4.55 -5.73
N TYR A 349 -13.70 5.50 -5.09
CA TYR A 349 -14.26 6.39 -4.08
C TYR A 349 -13.79 7.83 -4.30
N TRP A 350 -14.59 8.79 -3.82
CA TRP A 350 -14.27 10.21 -3.80
C TRP A 350 -15.05 10.86 -2.66
N PHE A 351 -14.37 11.21 -1.57
CA PHE A 351 -15.00 11.78 -0.39
C PHE A 351 -14.16 12.88 0.27
N GLN A 352 -14.83 13.72 1.05
CA GLN A 352 -14.19 14.78 1.81
C GLN A 352 -13.57 14.25 3.09
N ALA A 353 -12.26 14.43 3.26
CA ALA A 353 -11.51 14.00 4.44
C ALA A 353 -11.10 15.17 5.35
N GLY A 354 -11.27 16.40 4.89
CA GLY A 354 -11.04 17.61 5.65
C GLY A 354 -11.75 18.80 5.00
N ARG A 355 -11.68 19.99 5.62
CA ARG A 355 -12.37 21.18 5.08
C ARG A 355 -12.05 21.42 3.60
N SER A 356 -10.79 21.30 3.23
CA SER A 356 -10.26 21.54 1.90
C SER A 356 -9.75 20.28 1.18
N THR A 357 -9.89 19.11 1.81
CA THR A 357 -9.16 17.90 1.40
C THR A 357 -10.13 16.84 0.92
N LEU A 358 -9.87 16.33 -0.29
CA LEU A 358 -10.61 15.25 -0.94
C LEU A 358 -9.67 14.06 -1.10
N ILE A 359 -10.18 12.85 -0.84
CA ILE A 359 -9.45 11.60 -1.04
C ILE A 359 -10.21 10.76 -2.06
N GLY A 360 -9.46 10.18 -2.99
CA GLY A 360 -9.99 9.34 -4.04
C GLY A 360 -9.22 8.06 -4.24
N GLY A 361 -9.92 7.04 -4.72
CA GLY A 361 -9.35 5.85 -5.31
C GLY A 361 -9.83 5.72 -6.74
N TYR A 362 -9.00 5.13 -7.59
CA TYR A 362 -9.29 5.03 -9.01
C TYR A 362 -8.90 3.67 -9.59
N THR A 363 -9.55 3.34 -10.70
CA THR A 363 -9.00 2.40 -11.69
C THR A 363 -8.51 3.20 -12.89
N ALA A 364 -7.53 2.66 -13.60
CA ALA A 364 -6.93 3.33 -14.74
C ALA A 364 -6.42 2.33 -15.78
N ASN A 365 -6.41 2.79 -17.03
CA ASN A 365 -5.61 2.19 -18.08
C ASN A 365 -4.23 2.83 -18.07
N VAL A 366 -3.21 2.07 -18.45
CA VAL A 366 -1.86 2.58 -18.56
C VAL A 366 -1.21 2.09 -19.85
N THR A 367 -0.45 2.97 -20.50
CA THR A 367 0.36 2.65 -21.67
C THR A 367 1.79 3.10 -21.47
N GLY A 368 2.77 2.30 -21.88
CA GLY A 368 4.16 2.68 -21.74
C GLY A 368 5.15 1.53 -21.82
N GLY A 369 6.39 1.83 -21.46
CA GLY A 369 7.49 0.89 -21.46
C GLY A 369 8.84 1.61 -21.56
N LEU A 370 9.85 0.89 -22.04
CA LEU A 370 11.16 1.46 -22.31
C LEU A 370 11.06 2.44 -23.50
N VAL A 371 11.52 3.68 -23.32
CA VAL A 371 11.54 4.72 -24.36
C VAL A 371 12.45 4.30 -25.50
N GLY A 372 11.91 4.35 -26.72
CA GLY A 372 12.56 3.81 -27.92
C GLY A 372 12.45 2.28 -28.07
N GLY A 373 11.89 1.59 -27.08
CA GLY A 373 11.60 0.16 -27.09
C GLY A 373 10.12 -0.17 -27.27
N CYS A 374 9.76 -1.43 -26.98
CA CYS A 374 8.38 -1.91 -27.02
C CYS A 374 7.49 -1.14 -26.03
N GLN A 375 6.33 -0.73 -26.52
CA GLN A 375 5.27 -0.12 -25.72
C GLN A 375 4.17 -1.15 -25.47
N TYR A 376 3.62 -1.13 -24.27
CA TYR A 376 2.60 -2.07 -23.82
C TYR A 376 1.39 -1.30 -23.28
N SER A 377 0.25 -1.99 -23.26
CA SER A 377 -0.95 -1.55 -22.54
C SER A 377 -1.14 -2.41 -21.30
N GLY A 378 -1.80 -1.84 -20.30
CA GLY A 378 -2.04 -2.51 -19.04
C GLY A 378 -2.98 -1.72 -18.14
N LEU A 379 -2.93 -2.05 -16.86
CA LEU A 379 -3.87 -1.56 -15.85
C LEU A 379 -3.14 -0.94 -14.67
N SER A 380 -3.79 0.01 -14.04
CA SER A 380 -3.32 0.67 -12.84
C SER A 380 -4.48 0.88 -11.87
N SER A 381 -4.15 0.81 -10.58
CA SER A 381 -4.99 1.22 -9.46
C SER A 381 -4.16 2.14 -8.56
N GLY A 382 -4.85 2.93 -7.77
CA GLY A 382 -4.18 3.81 -6.84
C GLY A 382 -5.15 4.71 -6.12
N ASN A 383 -4.57 5.56 -5.29
CA ASN A 383 -5.28 6.48 -4.44
C ASN A 383 -4.58 7.85 -4.49
N LEU A 384 -5.34 8.90 -4.26
CA LEU A 384 -4.86 10.27 -4.33
C LEU A 384 -5.54 11.16 -3.29
N GLN A 385 -4.84 12.21 -2.87
CA GLN A 385 -5.36 13.24 -2.00
C GLN A 385 -5.16 14.62 -2.63
N GLU A 386 -6.28 15.31 -2.87
CA GLU A 386 -6.27 16.70 -3.33
C GLU A 386 -6.57 17.65 -2.17
N THR A 387 -5.76 18.68 -2.02
CA THR A 387 -6.06 19.82 -1.14
C THR A 387 -6.33 21.06 -1.97
N ARG A 388 -7.49 21.70 -1.76
CA ARG A 388 -7.91 22.92 -2.46
C ARG A 388 -7.80 24.14 -1.56
N SER A 389 -7.36 25.27 -2.11
CA SER A 389 -7.40 26.53 -1.37
C SER A 389 -8.85 26.93 -1.04
N GLU A 390 -9.07 27.42 0.18
CA GLU A 390 -10.36 27.95 0.62
C GLU A 390 -10.74 29.16 -0.28
N GLY A 391 -11.60 28.93 -1.27
CA GLY A 391 -11.99 29.93 -2.26
C GLY A 391 -12.54 29.35 -3.58
N LEU A 392 -12.38 28.04 -3.80
CA LEU A 392 -12.91 27.31 -4.96
C LEU A 392 -13.94 26.21 -4.59
N MET A 393 -14.51 26.27 -3.38
CA MET A 393 -15.59 25.37 -2.93
C MET A 393 -16.96 26.00 -3.10
#